data_AF-A0A961VL71-F1
#
_entry.id   AF-A0A961VL71-F1
#
_cell.length_a   1.000
_cell.length_b   1.000
_cell.length_c   1.000
_cell.angle_alpha   90.00
_cell.angle_beta   90.00
_cell.angle_gamma   90.00
#
_symmetry.space_group_name_H-M   'P 1'
#
loop_
_entity.id
_entity.type
_entity.pdbx_description
1 polymer ?
#
loop_
_entity_poly.entity_id
_entity_poly.type
_entity_poly.pdbx_seq_one_letter_code
_entity_poly.pdbx_strand_id
1 'polypeptide(L)' 'MALKDAPSGASAGDSARYIEAMAKELRTIASRSDLGFLAFLLRMVEDDAGAEAGRRDSEPKA' A
#
# COMPACT_ATOMS: atom_id res chain seq x y z
N MET A 1 -5.35 -17.77 8.39
CA MET A 1 -5.21 -16.62 9.31
C MET A 1 -5.99 -15.48 8.66
N ALA A 2 -7.19 -15.21 9.17
CA ALA A 2 -8.08 -14.20 8.58
C ALA A 2 -7.56 -12.80 8.92
N LEU A 3 -7.58 -11.86 7.96
CA LEU A 3 -7.36 -10.42 8.20
C LEU A 3 -8.53 -9.81 9.02
N LYS A 4 -8.90 -10.43 10.15
CA LYS A 4 -10.08 -10.05 10.93
C LYS A 4 -9.81 -8.95 11.95
N ASP A 5 -8.54 -8.60 12.15
CA ASP A 5 -8.09 -7.63 13.16
C ASP A 5 -7.35 -6.43 12.56
N ALA A 6 -7.67 -6.03 11.31
CA ALA A 6 -7.25 -4.71 10.85
C ALA A 6 -7.95 -3.67 11.75
N PRO A 7 -7.21 -2.68 12.31
CA PRO A 7 -7.77 -1.73 13.26
C PRO A 7 -9.02 -1.07 12.66
N SER A 8 -10.16 -1.35 13.28
CA SER A 8 -11.54 -0.99 12.88
C SER A 8 -11.82 0.53 12.81
N GLY A 9 -10.80 1.37 12.70
CA GLY A 9 -10.91 2.83 12.68
C GLY A 9 -10.02 3.54 11.66
N ALA A 10 -9.21 2.83 10.87
CA ALA A 10 -8.44 3.46 9.80
C ALA A 10 -9.37 3.73 8.61
N SER A 11 -9.37 4.96 8.08
CA SER A 11 -10.10 5.24 6.84
C SER A 11 -9.50 4.41 5.69
N ALA A 12 -10.29 4.18 4.63
CA ALA A 12 -9.78 3.51 3.44
C ALA A 12 -8.56 4.24 2.85
N GLY A 13 -8.54 5.58 2.94
CA GLY A 13 -7.40 6.40 2.51
C GLY A 13 -6.16 6.22 3.39
N ASP A 14 -6.33 6.13 4.72
CA ASP A 14 -5.21 5.88 5.64
C ASP A 14 -4.63 4.48 5.42
N SER A 15 -5.50 3.50 5.18
CA SER A 15 -5.10 2.14 4.84
C SER A 15 -4.32 2.10 3.52
N ALA A 16 -4.78 2.84 2.50
CA ALA A 16 -4.10 2.94 1.21
C ALA A 16 -2.69 3.55 1.36
N ARG A 17 -2.54 4.67 2.09
CA ARG A 17 -1.24 5.28 2.36
C ARG A 17 -0.30 4.38 3.13
N TYR A 18 -0.83 3.64 4.11
CA TYR A 18 -0.04 2.69 4.86
C TYR A 18 0.50 1.57 3.96
N ILE A 19 -0.34 1.03 3.08
CA ILE A 19 0.06 0.00 2.11
C ILE A 19 1.10 0.54 1.13
N GLU A 20 0.93 1.76 0.62
CA GLU A 20 1.90 2.43 -0.26
C GLU A 20 3.29 2.53 0.40
N ALA A 21 3.34 3.05 1.63
CA ALA A 21 4.59 3.19 2.38
C ALA A 21 5.26 1.83 2.65
N MET A 22 4.48 0.84 3.09
CA MET A 22 4.96 -0.51 3.35
C MET A 22 5.49 -1.18 2.07
N ALA A 23 4.76 -1.07 0.96
CA ALA A 23 5.18 -1.64 -0.33
C ALA A 23 6.49 -1.02 -0.82
N LYS A 24 6.68 0.29 -0.63
CA LYS A 24 7.92 0.99 -0.97
C LYS A 24 9.12 0.51 -0.15
N GLU A 25 8.95 0.33 1.16
CA GLU A 25 10.00 -0.18 2.04
C GLU A 25 10.38 -1.62 1.67
N LEU A 26 9.38 -2.49 1.52
CA LEU A 26 9.59 -3.89 1.12
C LEU A 26 10.23 -4.00 -0.26
N ARG A 27 9.85 -3.14 -1.22
CA ARG A 27 10.47 -3.11 -2.56
C ARG A 27 11.95 -2.81 -2.46
N THR A 28 12.32 -1.86 -1.61
CA THR A 28 13.72 -1.49 -1.39
C THR A 28 14.51 -2.68 -0.83
N ILE A 29 13.93 -3.44 0.11
CA ILE A 29 14.53 -4.67 0.64
C ILE A 29 14.66 -5.72 -0.47
N ALA A 30 13.59 -6.00 -1.21
CA ALA A 30 13.57 -6.98 -2.30
C ALA A 30 14.62 -6.68 -3.37
N SER A 31 14.74 -5.42 -3.80
CA SER A 31 15.77 -4.99 -4.76
C SER A 31 17.19 -5.19 -4.24
N ARG A 32 17.44 -4.94 -2.95
CA ARG A 32 18.76 -5.16 -2.33
C ARG A 32 19.10 -6.62 -2.13
N SER A 33 18.10 -7.48 -2.04
CA SER A 33 18.24 -8.93 -1.89
C SER A 33 18.22 -9.68 -3.23
N ASP A 34 18.30 -8.98 -4.36
CA ASP A 34 18.24 -9.56 -5.72
C ASP A 34 16.92 -10.32 -6.01
N LEU A 35 15.84 -9.96 -5.32
CA LEU A 35 14.50 -10.52 -5.51
C LEU A 35 13.71 -9.68 -6.52
N GLY A 36 14.21 -9.60 -7.75
CA GLY A 36 13.68 -8.68 -8.78
C GLY A 36 12.18 -8.83 -9.08
N PHE A 37 11.68 -10.07 -9.15
CA PHE A 37 10.26 -10.32 -9.37
C PHE A 37 9.38 -9.82 -8.21
N LEU A 38 9.84 -10.02 -6.96
CA LEU A 38 9.13 -9.49 -5.79
C LEU A 38 9.15 -7.96 -5.77
N ALA A 39 10.29 -7.35 -6.10
CA ALA A 39 10.39 -5.90 -6.21
C ALA A 39 9.43 -5.33 -7.27
N PHE A 40 9.23 -6.05 -8.38
CA PHE A 40 8.24 -5.70 -9.40
C PHE A 40 6.80 -5.78 -8.86
N LEU A 41 6.43 -6.86 -8.18
CA LEU A 41 5.09 -6.98 -7.58
C LEU A 41 4.82 -5.89 -6.54
N LEU A 42 5.82 -5.58 -5.70
CA LEU A 42 5.70 -4.52 -4.70
C LEU A 42 5.60 -3.14 -5.34
N ARG A 43 6.19 -2.94 -6.52
CA ARG A 43 6.02 -1.71 -7.28
C ARG A 43 4.57 -1.54 -7.76
N MET A 44 3.95 -2.60 -8.27
CA MET A 44 2.54 -2.56 -8.65
C MET A 44 1.64 -2.20 -7.47
N VAL A 45 1.90 -2.81 -6.30
CA VAL A 45 1.14 -2.51 -5.08
C VAL A 45 1.34 -1.07 -4.61
N GLU A 46 2.57 -0.54 -4.68
CA GLU A 46 2.89 0.87 -4.41
C GLU A 46 2.06 1.80 -5.31
N ASP A 47 2.06 1.54 -6.63
CA ASP A 47 1.36 2.38 -7.61
C ASP A 47 -0.18 2.32 -7.43
N ASP A 48 -0.76 1.13 -7.20
CA ASP A 48 -2.20 0.95 -6.97
C ASP A 48 -2.67 1.61 -5.66
N ALA A 49 -1.88 1.47 -4.59
CA ALA A 49 -2.19 2.05 -3.28
C ALA A 49 -2.11 3.58 -3.31
N GLY A 50 -1.10 4.15 -3.98
CA GLY A 50 -1.00 5.59 -4.18
C GLY A 50 -2.17 6.15 -4.99
N ALA A 51 -2.62 5.43 -6.03
CA ALA A 51 -3.79 5.82 -6.81
C ALA A 51 -5.10 5.75 -6.00
N GLU A 52 -5.27 4.76 -5.12
CA GLU A 52 -6.42 4.70 -4.20
C GLU A 52 -6.38 5.83 -3.17
N ALA A 53 -5.22 6.11 -2.57
CA ALA A 53 -5.07 7.20 -1.61
C ALA A 53 -5.45 8.55 -2.23
N GLY A 54 -4.97 8.85 -3.44
CA GLY A 54 -5.33 10.07 -4.17
C GLY A 54 -6.82 10.16 -4.51
N ARG A 55 -7.46 9.04 -4.86
CA ARG A 55 -8.92 8.99 -5.09
C ARG A 55 -9.71 9.34 -3.81
N ARG A 56 -9.29 8.82 -2.66
CA ARG A 56 -9.95 9.09 -1.36
C ARG A 56 -9.79 10.53 -0.89
N ASP A 57 -8.68 11.18 -1.23
CA ASP A 57 -8.46 12.59 -0.92
C ASP A 57 -9.30 13.53 -1.78
N SER A 58 -9.70 13.04 -2.95
CA SER A 58 -10.52 13.78 -3.92
C SER A 58 -12.03 13.64 -3.66
N GLU A 59 -12.45 12.64 -2.89
CA GLU A 59 -13.87 12.42 -2.55
C GLU A 59 -14.34 13.48 -1.54
N PRO A 60 -15.43 14.22 -1.82
CA PRO A 60 -16.00 15.14 -0.83
C PRO A 60 -16.49 14.34 0.38
N LYS A 61 -16.06 14.74 1.59
CA LYS A 61 -16.61 14.20 2.84
C LYS A 61 -18.11 14.51 2.87
N ALA A 62 -18.94 13.47 2.76
CA ALA A 62 -20.39 13.53 2.94
C ALA A 62 -20.76 13.88 4.38
#